data_AF-A0A533UGY4-F1
#
_entry.id   AF-A0A533UGY4-F1
#
_cell.length_a   1.000
_cell.length_b   1.000
_cell.length_c   1.000
_cell.angle_alpha   90.00
_cell.angle_beta   90.00
_cell.angle_gamma   90.00
#
_symmetry.space_group_name_H-M   'P 1'
#
loop_
_entity.id
_entity.type
_entity.pdbx_description
1 polymer ?
#
loop_
_entity_poly.entity_id
_entity_poly.type
_entity_poly.pdbx_seq_one_letter_code
_entity_poly.pdbx_strand_id
1 'polypeptide(L)' 'MLSEQAVKEKWGIAHIYSSYNNTIVHITDLSGAETVAISSGGRHVNADRYESSPYAAMKS' A
#
# COMPACT_ATOMS: atom_id res chain seq x y z
N MET A 1 -20.92 5.75 33.95
CA MET A 1 -19.75 4.92 33.59
C MET A 1 -19.80 4.69 32.09
N LEU A 2 -19.12 5.53 31.31
CA LEU A 2 -18.92 5.29 29.88
C LEU A 2 -17.69 4.38 29.77
N SER A 3 -17.88 3.16 29.25
CA SER A 3 -16.79 2.23 29.00
C SER A 3 -15.88 2.79 27.92
N GLU A 4 -14.63 3.06 28.29
CA GLU A 4 -13.56 3.39 27.36
C GLU A 4 -13.28 2.15 26.51
N GLN A 5 -13.81 2.11 25.28
CA GLN A 5 -13.46 1.05 24.34
C GLN A 5 -12.00 1.25 23.94
N ALA A 6 -11.11 0.48 24.54
CA ALA A 6 -9.72 0.39 24.12
C ALA A 6 -9.69 0.02 22.63
N VAL A 7 -9.27 0.95 21.78
CA VAL A 7 -9.13 0.73 20.34
C VAL A 7 -8.09 -0.36 20.15
N LYS A 8 -8.53 -1.55 19.77
CA LYS A 8 -7.62 -2.67 19.54
C LYS A 8 -6.85 -2.40 18.24
N GLU A 9 -5.57 -2.10 18.35
CA GLU A 9 -4.69 -1.92 17.20
C GLU A 9 -4.68 -3.21 16.35
N LYS A 10 -4.91 -3.06 15.05
CA LYS A 10 -4.85 -4.16 14.07
C LYS A 10 -3.57 -4.01 13.27
N TRP A 11 -2.77 -5.07 13.25
CA TRP A 11 -1.52 -5.14 12.50
C TRP A 11 -1.76 -5.78 11.13
N GLY A 12 -0.99 -5.33 10.13
CA GLY A 12 -0.97 -5.90 8.78
C GLY A 12 0.45 -5.85 8.22
N ILE A 13 0.64 -6.40 7.02
CA ILE A 13 1.93 -6.46 6.35
C ILE A 13 1.87 -5.60 5.09
N ALA A 14 2.86 -4.72 4.90
CA ALA A 14 3.03 -3.94 3.68
C ALA A 14 4.17 -4.53 2.85
N HIS A 15 3.84 -5.09 1.69
CA HIS A 15 4.79 -5.58 0.70
C HIS A 15 5.07 -4.47 -0.31
N ILE A 16 6.32 -4.00 -0.34
CA ILE A 16 6.76 -2.94 -1.25
C ILE A 16 7.64 -3.56 -2.32
N TYR A 17 7.14 -3.61 -3.54
CA TYR A 17 7.90 -4.01 -4.72
C TYR A 17 8.34 -2.75 -5.47
N SER A 18 9.64 -2.44 -5.42
CA SER A 18 10.23 -1.32 -6.14
C SER A 18 11.16 -1.83 -7.22
N SER A 19 10.90 -1.44 -8.47
CA SER A 19 11.68 -1.79 -9.64
C SER A 19 11.98 -0.56 -10.49
N TYR A 20 12.86 -0.71 -11.48
CA TYR A 20 13.14 0.37 -12.44
C TYR A 20 11.89 0.82 -13.22
N ASN A 21 10.92 -0.06 -13.39
CA ASN A 21 9.78 0.18 -14.27
C ASN A 21 8.52 0.58 -13.50
N ASN A 22 8.34 0.13 -12.25
CA ASN A 22 7.16 0.44 -11.47
C ASN A 22 7.41 0.25 -9.97
N THR A 23 6.58 0.91 -9.15
CA THR A 23 6.49 0.70 -7.71
C THR A 23 5.10 0.17 -7.36
N ILE A 24 5.03 -0.93 -6.62
CA ILE A 24 3.77 -1.56 -6.19
C ILE A 24 3.77 -1.68 -4.66
N VAL A 25 2.69 -1.20 -4.05
CA VAL A 25 2.42 -1.32 -2.62
C VAL A 25 1.23 -2.25 -2.44
N HIS A 26 1.44 -3.38 -1.79
CA HIS A 26 0.43 -4.40 -1.53
C HIS A 26 0.33 -4.65 -0.04
N ILE A 27 -0.84 -4.37 0.54
CA ILE A 27 -1.10 -4.54 1.97
C ILE A 27 -1.95 -5.78 2.16
N THR A 28 -1.48 -6.68 3.02
CA THR A 28 -2.17 -7.92 3.38
C THR A 28 -2.43 -8.00 4.88
N ASP A 29 -3.28 -8.95 5.25
CA ASP A 29 -3.37 -9.41 6.63
C ASP A 29 -2.05 -10.11 7.05
N LEU A 30 -1.96 -10.52 8.32
CA LEU A 30 -0.76 -11.16 8.86
C LEU A 30 -0.46 -12.52 8.24
N SER A 31 -1.48 -13.23 7.73
CA SER A 31 -1.27 -14.50 7.03
C SER A 31 -0.75 -14.31 5.60
N GLY A 32 -0.97 -13.12 5.00
CA GLY A 32 -0.65 -12.84 3.61
C GLY A 32 -1.65 -13.44 2.61
N ALA A 33 -2.69 -14.13 3.09
CA ALA A 33 -3.68 -14.78 2.24
C ALA A 33 -4.77 -13.81 1.76
N GLU A 34 -5.03 -12.73 2.52
CA GLU A 34 -6.07 -11.76 2.21
C GLU A 34 -5.46 -10.40 1.85
N THR A 35 -5.89 -9.85 0.73
CA THR A 35 -5.46 -8.52 0.27
C THR A 35 -6.39 -7.45 0.81
N VAL A 36 -5.83 -6.51 1.58
CA VAL A 36 -6.58 -5.38 2.14
C VAL A 36 -6.57 -4.21 1.16
N ALA A 37 -5.40 -3.89 0.59
CA ALA A 37 -5.25 -2.80 -0.36
C ALA A 37 -4.10 -3.07 -1.33
N ILE A 38 -4.23 -2.58 -2.56
CA ILE A 38 -3.17 -2.65 -3.57
C ILE A 38 -3.14 -1.36 -4.38
N SER A 39 -1.94 -0.80 -4.52
CA SER A 39 -1.68 0.43 -5.26
C SER A 39 -0.40 0.28 -6.07
N SER A 40 -0.37 0.85 -7.28
CA SER A 40 0.84 0.88 -8.11
C SER A 40 1.09 2.28 -8.65
N GLY A 41 2.35 2.63 -8.89
CA GLY A 41 2.73 3.94 -9.40
C GLY A 41 2.07 4.24 -10.75
N GLY A 42 1.97 3.25 -11.63
CA GLY A 42 1.25 3.37 -12.91
C GLY A 42 -0.24 3.65 -12.80
N ARG A 43 -0.86 3.39 -11.64
CA ARG A 43 -2.25 3.77 -11.38
C ARG A 43 -2.43 5.26 -11.10
N HIS A 44 -1.34 5.97 -10.77
CA HIS A 44 -1.32 7.37 -10.33
C HIS A 44 -0.70 8.33 -11.38
N VAL A 45 -0.17 7.78 -12.46
CA VAL A 45 0.45 8.52 -13.57
C VAL A 45 -0.09 8.02 -14.91
N ASN A 46 -0.12 8.90 -15.92
CA ASN A 46 -0.63 8.55 -17.25
C ASN A 46 0.46 8.06 -18.22
N ALA A 47 1.73 8.12 -17.83
CA ALA A 47 2.85 7.77 -18.70
C ALA A 47 3.76 6.74 -18.03
N ASP A 48 4.02 5.64 -18.72
CA ASP A 48 4.74 4.45 -18.23
C ASP A 48 6.15 4.77 -17.73
N ARG A 49 6.79 5.82 -18.27
CA ARG A 49 8.12 6.26 -17.81
C ARG A 49 8.13 6.84 -16.39
N TYR A 50 6.96 7.15 -15.82
CA TYR A 50 6.84 7.77 -14.50
C TYR A 50 6.39 6.81 -13.40
N GLU A 51 6.06 5.55 -13.72
CA GLU A 51 5.47 4.62 -12.75
C GLU A 51 6.41 4.25 -11.61
N SER A 52 7.73 4.23 -11.85
CA SER A 52 8.75 3.99 -10.82
C SER A 52 9.17 5.25 -10.06
N SER A 53 8.63 6.43 -10.42
CA SER A 53 9.06 7.67 -9.80
C SER A 53 8.62 7.75 -8.33
N PRO A 54 9.44 8.37 -7.44
CA PRO A 54 9.04 8.59 -6.04
C PRO A 54 7.74 9.39 -5.92
N TYR A 55 7.49 10.28 -6.88
CA TYR A 55 6.23 11.04 -6.95
C TYR A 55 5.03 10.12 -7.19
N ALA A 56 5.12 9.19 -8.13
CA ALA A 56 4.05 8.22 -8.38
C ALA A 56 3.82 7.29 -7.18
N ALA A 57 4.89 6.91 -6.47
CA ALA A 57 4.81 6.02 -5.31
C ALA A 57 4.19 6.66 -4.05
N MET A 58 4.35 7.97 -3.86
CA MET A 58 3.77 8.70 -2.72
C MET A 58 2.32 9.13 -2.95
N LYS A 59 1.87 9.14 -4.22
CA LYS A 59 0.54 9.61 -4.57
C LYS A 59 -0.49 8.54 -4.21
N SER A 60 -1.54 8.95 -3.52
CA SER A 60 -2.66 8.14 -3.05
C SER A 60 -3.92 8.28 -3.90
#